data_AF-A0A540MDC8-F1
#
_entry.id   AF-A0A540MDC8-F1
#
_cell.length_a   1.000
_cell.length_b   1.000
_cell.length_c   1.000
_cell.angle_alpha   90.00
_cell.angle_beta   90.00
_cell.angle_gamma   90.00
#
_symmetry.space_group_name_H-M   'P 1'
#
loop_
_entity.id
_entity.type
_entity.pdbx_description
1 polymer ?
#
loop_
_entity_poly.entity_id
_entity_poly.type
_entity_poly.pdbx_seq_one_letter_code
_entity_poly.pdbx_strand_id
1 'polypeptide(L)'
;MGSFQTPMGMRSSTLLETSCGYLLQELQARFLGQDQFEREKVLLDLEQECLEVYRKKVDTANTSRARLHQELAEAEAEFTHLLLSLGERSLPGRPEKLAGTLKEQLDSLTPALREMRLRKKDRVNKFRAVQGQIQKISAEIAGQSEYGDLSSNIVVNENDLSLKKLEEYQTELQTLHNEKNERLIRVEKYIDAVHNLSSILGTEASMVITKVHPSLNELCGLAKNISNNILAKLNSTVESLEEEKQKRLEKAEAEVKRLDHLKASKMKELFFKKQNELKEICNKSHMEIPLQSEIDNLINLINSGEIDHADLLMSLDQQISRAKEEASSRMTIMEKVEKWMLARDEERWLEEYTRDENRYSVSRGAHKNLRRAERARVLVNKIPDELQFLPRN
;
A
#
# COMPACT_ATOMS: atom_id res chain seq x y z
N MET A 1 34.76 -7.12 73.78
CA MET A 1 35.53 -6.87 75.01
C MET A 1 35.55 -5.36 75.24
N GLY A 2 34.52 -4.86 75.93
CA GLY A 2 34.34 -3.46 76.27
C GLY A 2 33.58 -3.40 77.58
N SER A 3 34.14 -2.73 78.56
CA SER A 3 33.68 -2.60 79.94
C SER A 3 32.34 -1.89 80.04
N PHE A 4 31.33 -2.53 80.64
CA PHE A 4 30.12 -1.85 81.10
C PHE A 4 30.39 -1.21 82.47
N GLN A 5 30.68 0.09 82.48
CA GLN A 5 30.45 0.95 83.64
C GLN A 5 28.94 1.16 83.79
N THR A 6 28.38 0.77 84.93
CA THR A 6 27.04 1.14 85.37
C THR A 6 27.09 2.46 86.12
N PRO A 7 26.18 3.42 85.86
CA PRO A 7 26.03 4.60 86.71
C PRO A 7 25.38 4.19 88.03
N MET A 8 26.01 4.58 89.16
CA MET A 8 25.38 4.54 90.48
C MET A 8 24.14 5.43 90.50
N GLY A 9 22.96 4.81 90.59
CA GLY A 9 21.71 5.45 90.98
C GLY A 9 21.33 5.00 92.38
N MET A 10 21.23 5.96 93.31
CA MET A 10 20.82 5.80 94.70
C MET A 10 19.56 4.92 94.82
N ARG A 11 19.64 3.80 95.56
CA ARG A 11 18.47 3.05 96.01
C ARG A 11 17.94 3.66 97.31
N SER A 12 16.73 4.20 97.26
CA SER A 12 16.02 4.74 98.43
C SER A 12 15.73 3.68 99.49
N SER A 13 15.85 4.08 100.76
CA SER A 13 15.66 3.28 101.98
C SER A 13 14.20 2.90 102.30
N THR A 14 13.22 3.40 101.54
CA THR A 14 11.77 3.12 101.74
C THR A 14 11.30 1.79 101.12
N LEU A 15 12.18 1.06 100.44
CA LEU A 15 11.84 -0.21 99.75
C LEU A 15 11.80 -1.44 100.68
N LEU A 16 12.32 -1.33 101.91
CA LEU A 16 12.46 -2.47 102.82
C LEU A 16 11.10 -2.92 103.41
N GLU A 17 10.23 -1.97 103.78
CA GLU A 17 8.91 -2.22 104.39
C GLU A 17 7.86 -2.78 103.41
N THR A 18 8.12 -2.74 102.10
CA THR A 18 7.20 -3.24 101.06
C THR A 18 7.74 -4.47 100.33
N SER A 19 8.86 -5.03 100.77
CA SER A 19 9.44 -6.21 100.15
C SER A 19 8.70 -7.48 100.56
N CYS A 20 8.54 -8.45 99.64
CA CYS A 20 7.88 -9.71 99.95
C CYS A 20 8.49 -10.41 101.18
N GLY A 21 9.81 -10.30 101.35
CA GLY A 21 10.52 -10.88 102.50
C GLY A 21 10.14 -10.23 103.84
N TYR A 22 9.99 -8.91 103.88
CA TYR A 22 9.55 -8.19 105.09
C TYR A 22 8.09 -8.52 105.45
N LEU A 23 7.18 -8.52 104.46
CA LEU A 23 5.77 -8.83 104.66
C LEU A 23 5.55 -10.29 105.10
N LEU A 24 6.33 -11.23 104.58
CA LEU A 24 6.33 -12.63 105.04
C LEU A 24 6.78 -12.75 106.50
N GLN A 25 7.80 -12.00 106.91
CA GLN A 25 8.30 -11.99 108.29
C GLN A 25 7.27 -11.37 109.26
N GLU A 26 6.54 -10.33 108.83
CA GLU A 26 5.46 -9.73 109.59
C GLU A 26 4.24 -10.66 109.72
N LEU A 27 3.88 -11.35 108.63
CA LEU A 27 2.85 -12.39 108.62
C LEU A 27 3.22 -13.51 109.61
N GLN A 28 4.48 -13.96 109.60
CA GLN A 28 5.03 -14.96 110.53
C GLN A 28 4.98 -14.51 111.99
N ALA A 29 5.26 -13.24 112.28
CA ALA A 29 5.23 -12.68 113.63
C ALA A 29 3.80 -12.55 114.21
N ARG A 30 2.76 -12.37 113.39
CA ARG A 30 1.36 -12.29 113.85
C ARG A 30 0.68 -13.64 114.07
N PHE A 31 1.27 -14.75 113.62
CA PHE A 31 0.76 -16.11 113.86
C PHE A 31 1.00 -16.64 115.29
N LEU A 32 1.32 -15.77 116.25
CA LEU A 32 1.49 -16.10 117.67
C LEU A 32 0.14 -16.44 118.32
N GLY A 33 -0.37 -17.66 118.06
CA GLY A 33 -1.58 -18.21 118.68
C GLY A 33 -2.43 -19.16 117.82
N GLN A 34 -2.07 -19.40 116.56
CA GLN A 34 -2.82 -20.31 115.65
C GLN A 34 -2.20 -21.71 115.56
N ASP A 35 -3.04 -22.70 115.20
CA ASP A 35 -2.62 -24.09 114.94
C ASP A 35 -1.63 -24.16 113.76
N GLN A 36 -0.64 -25.05 113.87
CA GLN A 36 0.44 -25.17 112.89
C GLN A 36 -0.08 -25.47 111.49
N PHE A 37 -1.18 -26.21 111.38
CA PHE A 37 -1.80 -26.56 110.11
C PHE A 37 -2.39 -25.34 109.38
N GLU A 38 -3.07 -24.44 110.10
CA GLU A 38 -3.64 -23.22 109.50
C GLU A 38 -2.55 -22.22 109.07
N ARG A 39 -1.43 -22.16 109.80
CA ARG A 39 -0.26 -21.38 109.39
C ARG A 39 0.36 -21.91 108.10
N GLU A 40 0.57 -23.21 108.00
CA GLU A 40 1.12 -23.86 106.80
C GLU A 40 0.19 -23.69 105.60
N LYS A 41 -1.12 -23.78 105.82
CA LYS A 41 -2.15 -23.54 104.79
C LYS A 41 -2.13 -22.12 104.23
N VAL A 42 -2.10 -21.09 105.10
CA VAL A 42 -2.05 -19.69 104.63
C VAL A 42 -0.76 -19.39 103.86
N LEU A 43 0.37 -19.97 104.28
CA LEU A 43 1.64 -19.84 103.54
C LEU A 43 1.58 -20.55 102.19
N LEU A 44 0.98 -21.74 102.13
CA LEU A 44 0.79 -22.50 100.89
C LEU A 44 -0.14 -21.76 99.90
N ASP A 45 -1.24 -21.18 100.40
CA ASP A 45 -2.17 -20.38 99.59
C ASP A 45 -1.47 -19.14 99.00
N LEU A 46 -0.66 -18.44 99.81
CA LEU A 46 0.14 -17.29 99.35
C LEU A 46 1.20 -17.69 98.32
N GLU A 47 1.88 -18.83 98.51
CA GLU A 47 2.82 -19.38 97.53
C GLU A 47 2.12 -19.71 96.21
N GLN A 48 0.94 -20.30 96.27
CA GLN A 48 0.12 -20.64 95.12
C GLN A 48 -0.35 -19.38 94.35
N GLU A 49 -0.84 -18.35 95.05
CA GLU A 49 -1.23 -17.07 94.44
C GLU A 49 -0.03 -16.37 93.77
N CYS A 50 1.13 -16.31 94.44
CA CYS A 50 2.35 -15.74 93.86
C CYS A 50 2.77 -16.51 92.60
N LEU A 51 2.69 -17.84 92.64
CA LEU A 51 3.06 -18.73 91.54
C LEU A 51 2.11 -18.58 90.35
N GLU A 52 0.81 -18.37 90.57
CA GLU A 52 -0.16 -18.05 89.51
C GLU A 52 0.13 -16.70 88.83
N VAL A 53 0.46 -15.66 89.61
CA VAL A 53 0.86 -14.36 89.06
C VAL A 53 2.14 -14.51 88.22
N TYR A 54 3.15 -15.24 88.71
CA TYR A 54 4.38 -15.49 87.96
C TYR A 54 4.12 -16.30 86.68
N ARG A 55 3.34 -17.38 86.75
CA ARG A 55 2.93 -18.17 85.57
C ARG A 55 2.27 -17.27 84.53
N LYS A 56 1.27 -16.48 84.92
CA LYS A 56 0.57 -15.56 84.01
C LYS A 56 1.52 -14.56 83.34
N LYS A 57 2.49 -14.00 84.08
CA LYS A 57 3.50 -13.07 83.53
C LYS A 57 4.46 -13.77 82.57
N VAL A 58 4.89 -14.98 82.90
CA VAL A 58 5.74 -15.82 82.02
C VAL A 58 4.98 -16.20 80.75
N ASP A 59 3.72 -16.61 80.86
CA ASP A 59 2.87 -16.95 79.73
C ASP A 59 2.67 -15.74 78.82
N THR A 60 2.35 -14.58 79.39
CA THR A 60 2.23 -13.32 78.64
C THR A 60 3.53 -12.97 77.90
N ALA A 61 4.68 -13.09 78.58
CA ALA A 61 5.98 -12.85 77.97
C ALA A 61 6.27 -13.86 76.86
N ASN A 62 5.98 -15.14 77.06
CA ASN A 62 6.14 -16.19 76.06
C ASN A 62 5.26 -15.96 74.83
N THR A 63 3.99 -15.61 75.01
CA THR A 63 3.09 -15.24 73.90
C THR A 63 3.60 -14.02 73.16
N SER A 64 4.07 -12.99 73.87
CA SER A 64 4.65 -11.78 73.25
C SER A 64 5.91 -12.09 72.42
N ARG A 65 6.77 -12.99 72.92
CA ARG A 65 7.98 -13.43 72.23
C ARG A 65 7.64 -14.26 70.99
N ALA A 66 6.69 -15.19 71.09
CA ALA A 66 6.21 -15.98 69.96
C ALA A 66 5.62 -15.09 68.86
N ARG A 67 4.82 -14.09 69.25
CA ARG A 67 4.27 -13.09 68.33
C ARG A 67 5.36 -12.30 67.61
N LEU A 68 6.38 -11.80 68.32
CA LEU A 68 7.48 -11.07 67.68
C LEU A 68 8.29 -11.94 66.73
N HIS A 69 8.51 -13.22 67.05
CA HIS A 69 9.15 -14.17 66.12
C HIS A 69 8.31 -14.38 64.86
N GLN A 70 6.99 -14.51 65.00
CA GLN A 70 6.08 -14.65 63.87
C GLN A 70 6.09 -13.40 62.97
N GLU A 71 5.93 -12.21 63.56
CA GLU A 71 5.95 -10.94 62.82
C GLU A 71 7.29 -10.73 62.07
N LEU A 72 8.41 -11.12 62.69
CA LEU A 72 9.72 -11.07 62.04
C LEU A 72 9.80 -12.06 60.86
N ALA A 73 9.36 -13.30 61.04
CA ALA A 73 9.37 -14.31 59.97
C ALA A 73 8.46 -13.91 58.79
N GLU A 74 7.29 -13.34 59.06
CA GLU A 74 6.38 -12.81 58.05
C GLU A 74 7.00 -11.63 57.28
N ALA A 75 7.65 -10.71 57.99
CA ALA A 75 8.35 -9.57 57.39
C ALA A 75 9.54 -10.02 56.51
N GLU A 76 10.32 -11.02 56.95
CA GLU A 76 11.43 -11.59 56.16
C GLU A 76 10.92 -12.36 54.93
N ALA A 77 9.82 -13.10 55.06
CA ALA A 77 9.19 -13.81 53.95
C ALA A 77 8.65 -12.82 52.91
N GLU A 78 7.96 -11.76 53.34
CA GLU A 78 7.48 -10.70 52.44
C GLU A 78 8.65 -10.02 51.74
N PHE A 79 9.72 -9.69 52.46
CA PHE A 79 10.90 -9.07 51.89
C PHE A 79 11.52 -9.93 50.78
N THR A 80 11.66 -11.24 51.05
CA THR A 80 12.17 -12.21 50.08
C THR A 80 11.26 -12.31 48.86
N HIS A 81 9.95 -12.34 49.06
CA HIS A 81 8.97 -12.34 47.97
C HIS A 81 9.09 -11.07 47.12
N LEU A 82 9.20 -9.89 47.73
CA LEU A 82 9.37 -8.62 47.01
C LEU A 82 10.66 -8.58 46.18
N LEU A 83 11.77 -9.10 46.72
CA LEU A 83 13.03 -9.23 45.97
C LEU A 83 12.88 -10.13 44.75
N LEU A 84 12.24 -11.30 44.91
CA LEU A 84 11.98 -12.23 43.81
C LEU A 84 11.08 -11.60 42.75
N SER A 85 9.96 -10.98 43.15
CA SER A 85 9.04 -10.31 42.21
C SER A 85 9.72 -9.17 41.46
N LEU A 86 10.59 -8.39 42.10
CA LEU A 86 11.32 -7.29 41.44
C LEU A 86 12.58 -7.75 40.67
N GLY A 87 12.99 -9.03 40.82
CA GLY A 87 14.23 -9.56 40.28
C GLY A 87 15.49 -8.92 40.89
N GLU A 88 15.40 -8.41 42.11
CA GLU A 88 16.50 -7.74 42.82
C GLU A 88 17.21 -8.72 43.75
N ARG A 89 18.56 -8.67 43.81
CA ARG A 89 19.35 -9.58 44.65
C ARG A 89 19.51 -9.09 46.09
N SER A 90 19.49 -7.78 46.32
CA SER A 90 19.61 -7.16 47.64
C SER A 90 19.20 -5.68 47.58
N LEU A 91 18.87 -5.12 48.75
CA LEU A 91 18.70 -3.68 48.92
C LEU A 91 20.03 -3.00 49.28
N PRO A 92 20.35 -1.85 48.66
CA PRO A 92 21.42 -0.97 49.15
C PRO A 92 21.10 -0.50 50.58
N GLY A 93 21.98 -0.77 51.54
CA GLY A 93 21.88 -0.24 52.91
C GLY A 93 21.22 -1.14 53.96
N ARG A 94 20.87 -2.39 53.63
CA ARG A 94 20.42 -3.37 54.65
C ARG A 94 21.63 -3.89 55.44
N PRO A 95 21.61 -3.87 56.79
CA PRO A 95 22.62 -4.57 57.58
C PRO A 95 22.52 -6.09 57.35
N GLU A 96 23.61 -6.72 56.91
CA GLU A 96 23.68 -8.17 56.61
C GLU A 96 23.40 -9.05 57.84
N LYS A 97 23.50 -8.48 59.05
CA LYS A 97 23.19 -9.16 60.32
C LYS A 97 22.23 -8.29 61.13
N LEU A 98 21.02 -8.80 61.30
CA LEU A 98 20.06 -8.28 62.27
C LEU A 98 20.62 -8.56 63.68
N ALA A 99 21.21 -7.56 64.32
CA ALA A 99 21.77 -7.67 65.67
C ALA A 99 20.88 -6.90 66.66
N GLY A 100 20.60 -7.49 67.83
CA GLY A 100 19.77 -6.89 68.87
C GLY A 100 18.57 -7.74 69.25
N THR A 101 17.63 -7.13 69.98
CA THR A 101 16.34 -7.73 70.36
C THR A 101 15.43 -7.90 69.14
N LEU A 102 14.47 -8.84 69.20
CA LEU A 102 13.50 -9.06 68.11
C LEU A 102 12.80 -7.77 67.66
N LYS A 103 12.55 -6.86 68.62
CA LYS A 103 11.93 -5.57 68.36
C LYS A 103 12.84 -4.64 67.55
N GLU A 104 14.12 -4.53 67.92
CA GLU A 104 15.11 -3.74 67.17
C GLU A 104 15.33 -4.29 65.76
N GLN A 105 15.33 -5.62 65.61
CA GLN A 105 15.42 -6.27 64.30
C GLN A 105 14.22 -5.89 63.42
N LEU A 106 12.99 -5.94 63.95
CA LEU A 106 11.78 -5.56 63.23
C LEU A 106 11.74 -4.06 62.89
N ASP A 107 12.14 -3.20 63.83
CA ASP A 107 12.21 -1.74 63.62
C ASP A 107 13.21 -1.39 62.51
N SER A 108 14.32 -2.14 62.41
CA SER A 108 15.31 -1.96 61.33
C SER A 108 14.83 -2.44 59.95
N LEU A 109 13.99 -3.49 59.89
CA LEU A 109 13.46 -4.06 58.64
C LEU A 109 12.28 -3.25 58.08
N THR A 110 11.49 -2.62 58.95
CA THR A 110 10.31 -1.83 58.60
C THR A 110 10.55 -0.77 57.51
N PRO A 111 11.59 0.10 57.57
CA PRO A 111 11.84 1.08 56.50
C PRO A 111 12.20 0.42 55.17
N ALA A 112 12.99 -0.65 55.19
CA ALA A 112 13.39 -1.40 53.99
C ALA A 112 12.19 -2.04 53.29
N LEU A 113 11.25 -2.63 54.04
CA LEU A 113 9.99 -3.14 53.51
C LEU A 113 9.12 -2.04 52.89
N ARG A 114 9.02 -0.88 53.55
CA ARG A 114 8.26 0.26 53.00
C ARG A 114 8.83 0.72 51.66
N GLU A 115 10.15 0.80 51.54
CA GLU A 115 10.81 1.15 50.28
C GLU A 115 10.52 0.12 49.18
N MET A 116 10.64 -1.18 49.48
CA MET A 116 10.37 -2.25 48.51
C MET A 116 8.92 -2.29 48.04
N ARG A 117 7.97 -2.05 48.95
CA ARG A 117 6.55 -1.91 48.60
C ARG A 117 6.31 -0.74 47.66
N LEU A 118 6.97 0.40 47.89
CA LEU A 118 6.87 1.56 47.00
C LEU A 118 7.47 1.26 45.62
N ARG A 119 8.68 0.68 45.56
CA ARG A 119 9.30 0.25 44.30
C ARG A 119 8.41 -0.72 43.52
N LYS A 120 7.78 -1.69 44.19
CA LYS A 120 6.80 -2.59 43.58
C LYS A 120 5.63 -1.82 42.98
N LYS A 121 5.03 -0.89 43.73
CA LYS A 121 3.91 -0.06 43.25
C LYS A 121 4.31 0.76 42.01
N ASP A 122 5.45 1.42 42.04
CA ASP A 122 5.95 2.19 40.92
C ASP A 122 6.22 1.31 39.70
N ARG A 123 6.77 0.11 39.92
CA ARG A 123 7.03 -0.85 38.85
C ARG A 123 5.74 -1.34 38.21
N VAL A 124 4.75 -1.73 39.00
CA VAL A 124 3.40 -2.12 38.51
C VAL A 124 2.80 -1.01 37.64
N ASN A 125 2.92 0.26 38.06
CA ASN A 125 2.42 1.38 37.27
C ASN A 125 3.14 1.51 35.92
N LYS A 126 4.47 1.32 35.88
CA LYS A 126 5.25 1.31 34.63
C LYS A 126 4.82 0.17 33.69
N PHE A 127 4.68 -1.05 34.22
CA PHE A 127 4.19 -2.19 33.43
C PHE A 127 2.81 -1.92 32.86
N ARG A 128 1.86 -1.44 33.69
CA ARG A 128 0.51 -1.09 33.25
C ARG A 128 0.53 -0.08 32.10
N ALA A 129 1.36 0.96 32.22
CA ALA A 129 1.48 2.00 31.20
C ALA A 129 2.06 1.47 29.88
N VAL A 130 3.11 0.63 29.92
CA VAL A 130 3.72 0.05 28.72
C VAL A 130 2.79 -0.96 28.06
N GLN A 131 2.22 -1.89 28.84
CA GLN A 131 1.27 -2.88 28.33
C GLN A 131 0.02 -2.21 27.72
N GLY A 132 -0.41 -1.06 28.25
CA GLY A 132 -1.56 -0.33 27.70
C GLY A 132 -1.27 0.35 26.38
N GLN A 133 -0.06 0.87 26.22
CA GLN A 133 0.39 1.35 24.93
C GLN A 133 0.51 0.23 23.91
N ILE A 134 1.05 -0.93 24.30
CA ILE A 134 1.11 -2.14 23.46
C ILE A 134 -0.28 -2.53 22.99
N GLN A 135 -1.25 -2.65 23.90
CA GLN A 135 -2.62 -3.01 23.56
C GLN A 135 -3.26 -1.98 22.62
N LYS A 136 -3.07 -0.68 22.89
CA LYS A 136 -3.59 0.40 22.05
C LYS A 136 -3.03 0.33 20.63
N ILE A 137 -1.71 0.24 20.47
CA ILE A 137 -1.08 0.20 19.14
C ILE A 137 -1.44 -1.11 18.42
N SER A 138 -1.51 -2.22 19.14
CA SER A 138 -1.95 -3.50 18.57
C SER A 138 -3.37 -3.42 18.04
N ALA A 139 -4.28 -2.76 18.78
CA ALA A 139 -5.66 -2.52 18.33
C ALA A 139 -5.71 -1.59 17.11
N GLU A 140 -4.90 -0.52 17.08
CA GLU A 140 -4.78 0.35 15.91
C GLU A 140 -4.26 -0.39 14.67
N ILE A 141 -3.22 -1.22 14.83
CA ILE A 141 -2.69 -2.11 13.78
C ILE A 141 -3.76 -3.10 13.32
N ALA A 142 -4.58 -3.63 14.22
CA ALA A 142 -5.69 -4.50 13.88
C ALA A 142 -6.89 -3.77 13.24
N GLY A 143 -6.88 -2.43 13.21
CA GLY A 143 -7.96 -1.60 12.66
C GLY A 143 -9.16 -1.41 13.60
N GLN A 144 -8.95 -1.54 14.91
CA GLN A 144 -9.98 -1.46 15.96
C GLN A 144 -9.89 -0.15 16.78
N SER A 145 -9.60 0.99 16.16
CA SER A 145 -9.27 2.23 16.87
C SER A 145 -10.44 2.95 17.54
N GLU A 146 -11.67 2.45 17.42
CA GLU A 146 -12.89 3.12 17.93
C GLU A 146 -13.27 2.75 19.37
N TYR A 147 -12.55 1.84 20.04
CA TYR A 147 -12.82 1.53 21.44
C TYR A 147 -11.93 2.34 22.40
N GLY A 148 -12.57 3.30 23.06
CA GLY A 148 -11.98 4.13 24.10
C GLY A 148 -11.38 3.33 25.26
N ASP A 149 -10.32 3.92 25.81
CA ASP A 149 -9.61 3.64 27.06
C ASP A 149 -9.64 2.19 27.60
N LEU A 150 -9.13 1.24 26.82
CA LEU A 150 -8.79 -0.11 27.32
C LEU A 150 -7.64 -0.09 28.34
N SER A 151 -7.01 1.06 28.59
CA SER A 151 -5.85 1.18 29.46
C SER A 151 -6.17 0.89 30.94
N SER A 152 -7.44 0.97 31.34
CA SER A 152 -7.88 0.73 32.72
C SER A 152 -8.02 -0.76 33.08
N ASN A 153 -8.15 -1.66 32.11
CA ASN A 153 -8.45 -3.09 32.36
C ASN A 153 -7.21 -4.01 32.33
N ILE A 154 -6.01 -3.43 32.35
CA ILE A 154 -4.78 -4.19 32.16
C ILE A 154 -4.39 -4.89 33.45
N VAL A 155 -4.44 -6.22 33.42
CA VAL A 155 -3.96 -7.09 34.48
C VAL A 155 -2.45 -7.26 34.33
N VAL A 156 -1.70 -6.65 35.25
CA VAL A 156 -0.24 -6.80 35.31
C VAL A 156 0.09 -8.06 36.09
N ASN A 157 0.99 -8.89 35.57
CA ASN A 157 1.54 -10.01 36.32
C ASN A 157 2.44 -9.49 37.44
N GLU A 158 1.98 -9.57 38.69
CA GLU A 158 2.74 -9.10 39.85
C GLU A 158 3.88 -10.04 40.28
N ASN A 159 3.93 -11.26 39.74
CA ASN A 159 4.95 -12.25 40.10
C ASN A 159 6.30 -11.99 39.44
N ASP A 160 6.33 -11.31 38.30
CA ASP A 160 7.55 -10.93 37.57
C ASP A 160 7.47 -9.46 37.11
N LEU A 161 8.05 -8.61 37.95
CA LEU A 161 8.20 -7.17 37.76
C LEU A 161 9.67 -6.79 37.52
N SER A 162 10.48 -7.75 37.06
CA SER A 162 11.91 -7.56 36.82
C SER A 162 12.19 -6.47 35.79
N LEU A 163 13.36 -5.83 35.89
CA LEU A 163 13.79 -4.84 34.90
C LEU A 163 13.89 -5.44 33.50
N LYS A 164 14.39 -6.69 33.40
CA LYS A 164 14.50 -7.42 32.15
C LYS A 164 13.13 -7.60 31.47
N LYS A 165 12.12 -8.03 32.23
CA LYS A 165 10.76 -8.18 31.70
C LYS A 165 10.16 -6.85 31.23
N LEU A 166 10.45 -5.75 31.94
CA LEU A 166 10.02 -4.42 31.53
C LEU A 166 10.69 -3.99 30.22
N GLU A 167 11.99 -4.25 30.06
CA GLU A 167 12.75 -3.97 28.84
C GLU A 167 12.26 -4.78 27.64
N GLU A 168 11.85 -6.04 27.85
CA GLU A 168 11.21 -6.86 26.82
C GLU A 168 9.92 -6.20 26.29
N TYR A 169 9.02 -5.75 27.19
CA TYR A 169 7.81 -5.04 26.79
C TYR A 169 8.11 -3.69 26.13
N GLN A 170 9.14 -2.97 26.57
CA GLN A 170 9.56 -1.73 25.92
C GLN A 170 10.08 -1.97 24.50
N THR A 171 10.83 -3.06 24.30
CA THR A 171 11.31 -3.48 22.97
C THR A 171 10.14 -3.85 22.08
N GLU A 172 9.19 -4.65 22.58
CA GLU A 172 7.94 -5.00 21.86
C GLU A 172 7.16 -3.74 21.45
N LEU A 173 6.99 -2.80 22.38
CA LEU A 173 6.33 -1.52 22.12
C LEU A 173 7.01 -0.74 20.98
N GLN A 174 8.35 -0.69 20.98
CA GLN A 174 9.10 -0.03 19.90
C GLN A 174 8.92 -0.75 18.56
N THR A 175 8.92 -2.08 18.56
CA THR A 175 8.69 -2.86 17.32
C THR A 175 7.31 -2.61 16.74
N LEU A 176 6.27 -2.53 17.58
CA LEU A 176 4.90 -2.23 17.16
C LEU A 176 4.78 -0.79 16.63
N HIS A 177 5.47 0.17 17.25
CA HIS A 177 5.53 1.53 16.72
C HIS A 177 6.17 1.58 15.32
N ASN A 178 7.28 0.88 15.12
CA ASN A 178 7.94 0.79 13.82
C ASN A 178 7.03 0.12 12.79
N GLU A 179 6.37 -0.99 13.16
CA GLU A 179 5.43 -1.69 12.29
C GLU A 179 4.25 -0.79 11.89
N LYS A 180 3.65 -0.07 12.85
CA LYS A 180 2.58 0.90 12.57
C LYS A 180 3.03 1.95 11.55
N ASN A 181 4.23 2.50 11.71
CA ASN A 181 4.78 3.50 10.80
C ASN A 181 4.99 2.95 9.40
N GLU A 182 5.60 1.76 9.28
CA GLU A 182 5.80 1.09 7.99
C GLU A 182 4.46 0.79 7.28
N ARG A 183 3.43 0.38 8.03
CA ARG A 183 2.09 0.15 7.47
C ARG A 183 1.45 1.44 6.99
N LEU A 184 1.59 2.55 7.73
CA LEU A 184 1.08 3.87 7.29
C LEU A 184 1.74 4.32 5.99
N ILE A 185 3.07 4.23 5.90
CA ILE A 185 3.82 4.53 4.67
C ILE A 185 3.33 3.66 3.51
N ARG A 186 3.08 2.37 3.75
CA ARG A 186 2.56 1.47 2.72
C ARG A 186 1.15 1.83 2.27
N VAL A 187 0.26 2.18 3.21
CA VAL A 187 -1.09 2.66 2.88
C VAL A 187 -1.02 3.92 2.02
N GLU A 188 -0.16 4.87 2.35
CA GLU A 188 0.04 6.10 1.57
C GLU A 188 0.52 5.80 0.15
N LYS A 189 1.52 4.92 0.01
CA LYS A 189 1.99 4.48 -1.32
C LYS A 189 0.88 3.86 -2.16
N TYR A 190 0.01 3.04 -1.57
CA TYR A 190 -1.12 2.46 -2.30
C TYR A 190 -2.16 3.52 -2.68
N ILE A 191 -2.47 4.47 -1.79
CA ILE A 191 -3.38 5.58 -2.09
C ILE A 191 -2.84 6.42 -3.26
N ASP A 192 -1.56 6.77 -3.25
CA ASP A 192 -0.90 7.50 -4.34
C ASP A 192 -0.96 6.71 -5.66
N ALA A 193 -0.70 5.40 -5.61
CA ALA A 193 -0.82 4.53 -6.78
C ALA A 193 -2.26 4.50 -7.33
N VAL A 194 -3.27 4.41 -6.46
CA VAL A 194 -4.69 4.48 -6.84
C VAL A 194 -5.01 5.82 -7.49
N HIS A 195 -4.54 6.95 -6.95
CA HIS A 195 -4.73 8.27 -7.55
C HIS A 195 -4.13 8.35 -8.97
N ASN A 196 -2.88 7.91 -9.12
CA ASN A 196 -2.17 7.92 -10.40
C ASN A 196 -2.85 7.03 -11.45
N LEU A 197 -3.19 5.79 -11.09
CA LEU A 197 -3.87 4.86 -11.97
C LEU A 197 -5.28 5.34 -12.33
N SER A 198 -5.99 5.91 -11.37
CA SER A 198 -7.33 6.49 -11.60
C SER A 198 -7.28 7.66 -12.58
N SER A 199 -6.26 8.51 -12.48
CA SER A 199 -6.03 9.61 -13.44
C SER A 199 -5.80 9.08 -14.87
N ILE A 200 -4.98 8.03 -15.02
CA ILE A 200 -4.73 7.38 -16.32
C ILE A 200 -5.99 6.73 -16.89
N LEU A 201 -6.78 6.08 -16.04
CA LEU A 201 -7.99 5.34 -16.45
C LEU A 201 -9.23 6.23 -16.61
N GLY A 202 -9.16 7.49 -16.17
CA GLY A 202 -10.28 8.42 -16.16
C GLY A 202 -11.35 8.06 -15.14
N THR A 203 -10.98 7.43 -14.02
CA THR A 203 -11.88 7.06 -12.91
C THR A 203 -11.71 7.98 -11.71
N GLU A 204 -12.74 8.09 -10.87
CA GLU A 204 -12.67 8.92 -9.66
C GLU A 204 -11.98 8.17 -8.51
N ALA A 205 -10.77 8.61 -8.15
CA ALA A 205 -9.95 7.98 -7.11
C ALA A 205 -10.66 7.91 -5.75
N SER A 206 -11.41 8.96 -5.37
CA SER A 206 -12.15 8.98 -4.10
C SER A 206 -13.20 7.86 -4.02
N MET A 207 -13.90 7.58 -5.10
CA MET A 207 -14.85 6.46 -5.17
C MET A 207 -14.13 5.11 -5.04
N VAL A 208 -12.95 4.96 -5.63
CA VAL A 208 -12.15 3.73 -5.51
C VAL A 208 -11.65 3.53 -4.08
N ILE A 209 -11.11 4.58 -3.47
CA ILE A 209 -10.57 4.54 -2.10
C ILE A 209 -11.67 4.25 -1.08
N THR A 210 -12.82 4.91 -1.19
CA THR A 210 -13.97 4.70 -0.29
C THR A 210 -14.58 3.31 -0.40
N LYS A 211 -14.55 2.68 -1.59
CA LYS A 211 -14.93 1.27 -1.77
C LYS A 211 -14.02 0.30 -1.01
N VAL A 212 -12.73 0.62 -0.88
CA VAL A 212 -11.82 -0.17 -0.04
C VAL A 212 -12.14 0.05 1.42
N HIS A 213 -12.10 1.31 1.87
CA HIS A 213 -12.51 1.71 3.21
C HIS A 213 -12.70 3.24 3.32
N PRO A 214 -13.80 3.75 3.93
CA PRO A 214 -14.04 5.18 4.05
C PRO A 214 -12.94 5.96 4.77
N SER A 215 -12.32 5.37 5.81
CA SER A 215 -11.28 6.05 6.58
C SER A 215 -9.96 6.29 5.84
N LEU A 216 -9.80 5.73 4.64
CA LEU A 216 -8.65 5.99 3.78
C LEU A 216 -8.81 7.27 2.95
N ASN A 217 -10.04 7.77 2.82
CA ASN A 217 -10.32 8.98 2.07
C ASN A 217 -9.96 10.20 2.93
N GLU A 218 -9.16 11.12 2.39
CA GLU A 218 -8.67 12.30 3.13
C GLU A 218 -9.81 13.17 3.70
N LEU A 219 -10.94 13.21 3.00
CA LEU A 219 -12.13 13.97 3.41
C LEU A 219 -12.84 13.40 4.65
N CYS A 220 -12.52 12.17 5.06
CA CYS A 220 -13.23 11.49 6.15
C CYS A 220 -12.76 11.96 7.53
N GLY A 221 -11.55 12.53 7.66
CA GLY A 221 -10.98 12.99 8.93
C GLY A 221 -10.75 11.90 9.98
N LEU A 222 -11.08 10.65 9.67
CA LEU A 222 -10.85 9.47 10.51
C LEU A 222 -9.38 9.02 10.44
N ALA A 223 -8.95 8.29 11.46
CA ALA A 223 -7.66 7.61 11.42
C ALA A 223 -7.66 6.56 10.30
N LYS A 224 -6.61 6.58 9.47
CA LYS A 224 -6.41 5.60 8.39
C LYS A 224 -6.38 4.19 8.99
N ASN A 225 -7.19 3.28 8.45
CA ASN A 225 -7.18 1.89 8.86
C ASN A 225 -5.96 1.19 8.23
N ILE A 226 -5.07 0.62 9.05
CA ILE A 226 -3.80 0.00 8.65
C ILE A 226 -3.76 -1.52 8.85
N SER A 227 -4.95 -2.14 8.98
CA SER A 227 -5.08 -3.57 9.18
C SER A 227 -4.61 -4.38 7.97
N ASN A 228 -4.22 -5.64 8.22
CA ASN A 228 -3.82 -6.57 7.15
C ASN A 228 -4.91 -6.72 6.08
N ASN A 229 -6.18 -6.71 6.49
CA ASN A 229 -7.31 -6.81 5.57
C ASN A 229 -7.35 -5.61 4.61
N ILE A 230 -7.19 -4.39 5.14
CA ILE A 230 -7.22 -3.17 4.34
C ILE A 230 -6.00 -3.08 3.42
N LEU A 231 -4.80 -3.42 3.91
CA LEU A 231 -3.59 -3.48 3.07
C LEU A 231 -3.75 -4.47 1.92
N ALA A 232 -4.32 -5.66 2.16
CA ALA A 232 -4.58 -6.65 1.12
C ALA A 232 -5.62 -6.16 0.09
N LYS A 233 -6.69 -5.51 0.56
CA LYS A 233 -7.70 -4.89 -0.33
C LYS A 233 -7.11 -3.76 -1.18
N LEU A 234 -6.25 -2.92 -0.60
CA LEU A 234 -5.53 -1.88 -1.34
C LEU A 234 -4.64 -2.50 -2.42
N ASN A 235 -3.84 -3.51 -2.07
CA ASN A 235 -2.96 -4.19 -3.02
C ASN A 235 -3.75 -4.79 -4.19
N SER A 236 -4.79 -5.56 -3.91
CA SER A 236 -5.65 -6.16 -4.95
C SER A 236 -6.37 -5.11 -5.80
N THR A 237 -6.74 -3.97 -5.23
CA THR A 237 -7.32 -2.86 -5.99
C THR A 237 -6.29 -2.24 -6.94
N VAL A 238 -5.05 -2.03 -6.49
CA VAL A 238 -3.96 -1.52 -7.33
C VAL A 238 -3.65 -2.51 -8.46
N GLU A 239 -3.49 -3.80 -8.16
CA GLU A 239 -3.27 -4.85 -9.16
C GLU A 239 -4.39 -4.86 -10.22
N SER A 240 -5.65 -4.79 -9.79
CA SER A 240 -6.79 -4.75 -10.72
C SER A 240 -6.79 -3.50 -11.62
N LEU A 241 -6.39 -2.34 -11.10
CA LEU A 241 -6.27 -1.12 -11.90
C LEU A 241 -5.08 -1.19 -12.88
N GLU A 242 -3.96 -1.79 -12.46
CA GLU A 242 -2.81 -2.02 -13.35
C GLU A 242 -3.17 -2.97 -14.50
N GLU A 243 -3.91 -4.06 -14.21
CA GLU A 243 -4.41 -4.98 -15.21
C GLU A 243 -5.35 -4.30 -16.22
N GLU A 244 -6.29 -3.47 -15.74
CA GLU A 244 -7.19 -2.72 -16.63
C GLU A 244 -6.42 -1.70 -17.48
N LYS A 245 -5.41 -1.02 -16.92
CA LYS A 245 -4.51 -0.13 -17.67
C LYS A 245 -3.79 -0.90 -18.78
N GLN A 246 -3.22 -2.06 -18.46
CA GLN A 246 -2.50 -2.89 -19.40
C GLN A 246 -3.42 -3.38 -20.54
N LYS A 247 -4.62 -3.83 -20.20
CA LYS A 247 -5.64 -4.26 -21.17
C LYS A 247 -6.07 -3.14 -22.11
N ARG A 248 -6.20 -1.90 -21.63
CA ARG A 248 -6.52 -0.74 -22.48
C ARG A 248 -5.38 -0.40 -23.42
N LEU A 249 -4.13 -0.50 -22.95
CA LEU A 249 -2.95 -0.26 -23.76
C LEU A 249 -2.87 -1.28 -24.91
N GLU A 250 -3.04 -2.56 -24.63
CA GLU A 250 -3.03 -3.62 -25.66
C GLU A 250 -4.11 -3.41 -26.73
N LYS A 251 -5.31 -2.99 -26.31
CA LYS A 251 -6.39 -2.63 -27.26
C LYS A 251 -6.02 -1.43 -28.12
N ALA A 252 -5.41 -0.40 -27.55
CA ALA A 252 -4.98 0.78 -28.29
C ALA A 252 -3.89 0.41 -29.30
N GLU A 253 -2.91 -0.40 -28.93
CA GLU A 253 -1.87 -0.88 -29.84
C GLU A 253 -2.43 -1.74 -30.99
N ALA A 254 -3.38 -2.64 -30.68
CA ALA A 254 -4.06 -3.43 -31.69
C ALA A 254 -4.84 -2.54 -32.68
N GLU A 255 -5.50 -1.50 -32.17
CA GLU A 255 -6.23 -0.54 -33.01
C GLU A 255 -5.29 0.31 -33.87
N VAL A 256 -4.14 0.76 -33.34
CA VAL A 256 -3.10 1.44 -34.12
C VAL A 256 -2.62 0.55 -35.27
N LYS A 257 -2.26 -0.72 -34.99
CA LYS A 257 -1.85 -1.67 -36.04
C LYS A 257 -2.95 -1.89 -37.09
N ARG A 258 -4.21 -1.99 -36.64
CA ARG A 258 -5.36 -2.14 -37.55
C ARG A 258 -5.54 -0.91 -38.44
N LEU A 259 -5.36 0.30 -37.89
CA LEU A 259 -5.44 1.56 -38.62
C LEU A 259 -4.28 1.72 -39.61
N ASP A 260 -3.07 1.32 -39.24
CA ASP A 260 -1.90 1.32 -40.15
C ASP A 260 -2.15 0.39 -41.35
N HIS A 261 -2.64 -0.81 -41.09
CA HIS A 261 -3.01 -1.74 -42.16
C HIS A 261 -4.13 -1.18 -43.05
N LEU A 262 -5.16 -0.58 -42.45
CA LEU A 262 -6.25 0.05 -43.19
C LEU A 262 -5.75 1.22 -44.05
N LYS A 263 -4.86 2.07 -43.50
CA LYS A 263 -4.23 3.18 -44.21
C LYS A 263 -3.45 2.66 -45.42
N ALA A 264 -2.60 1.65 -45.25
CA ALA A 264 -1.84 1.05 -46.33
C ALA A 264 -2.75 0.45 -47.43
N SER A 265 -3.81 -0.28 -47.03
CA SER A 265 -4.80 -0.85 -47.95
C SER A 265 -5.52 0.23 -48.76
N LYS A 266 -5.99 1.29 -48.10
CA LYS A 266 -6.66 2.43 -48.76
C LYS A 266 -5.72 3.21 -49.67
N MET A 267 -4.46 3.34 -49.27
CA MET A 267 -3.44 3.98 -50.08
C MET A 267 -3.18 3.21 -51.38
N LYS A 268 -3.07 1.89 -51.28
CA LYS A 268 -2.93 1.00 -52.44
C LYS A 268 -4.13 1.10 -53.39
N GLU A 269 -5.35 1.14 -52.85
CA GLU A 269 -6.57 1.34 -53.64
C GLU A 269 -6.54 2.67 -54.42
N LEU A 270 -6.16 3.77 -53.75
CA LEU A 270 -6.02 5.09 -54.39
C LEU A 270 -4.96 5.10 -55.47
N PHE A 271 -3.80 4.48 -55.20
CA PHE A 271 -2.70 4.37 -56.17
C PHE A 271 -3.15 3.67 -57.46
N PHE A 272 -3.85 2.54 -57.34
CA PHE A 272 -4.41 1.84 -58.52
C PHE A 272 -5.44 2.68 -59.28
N LYS A 273 -6.31 3.42 -58.58
CA LYS A 273 -7.29 4.30 -59.25
C LYS A 273 -6.60 5.40 -60.06
N LYS A 274 -5.60 6.06 -59.47
CA LYS A 274 -4.81 7.12 -60.12
C LYS A 274 -4.01 6.59 -61.31
N GLN A 275 -3.43 5.41 -61.16
CA GLN A 275 -2.76 4.72 -62.26
C GLN A 275 -3.71 4.39 -63.42
N ASN A 276 -4.90 3.88 -63.12
CA ASN A 276 -5.90 3.59 -64.15
C ASN A 276 -6.34 4.89 -64.86
N GLU A 277 -6.52 5.99 -64.13
CA GLU A 277 -6.80 7.31 -64.71
C GLU A 277 -5.68 7.73 -65.69
N LEU A 278 -4.41 7.62 -65.26
CA LEU A 278 -3.27 7.93 -66.12
C LEU A 278 -3.27 7.07 -67.40
N LYS A 279 -3.47 5.76 -67.25
CA LYS A 279 -3.51 4.81 -68.37
C LYS A 279 -4.66 5.09 -69.33
N GLU A 280 -5.84 5.44 -68.82
CA GLU A 280 -6.97 5.84 -69.66
C GLU A 280 -6.69 7.10 -70.46
N ILE A 281 -6.05 8.11 -69.85
CA ILE A 281 -5.65 9.34 -70.56
C ILE A 281 -4.66 8.99 -71.66
N CYS A 282 -3.58 8.25 -71.34
CA CYS A 282 -2.59 7.82 -72.32
C CYS A 282 -3.21 7.04 -73.48
N ASN A 283 -4.11 6.09 -73.19
CA ASN A 283 -4.78 5.31 -74.23
C ASN A 283 -5.64 6.17 -75.16
N LYS A 284 -6.43 7.10 -74.61
CA LYS A 284 -7.32 7.98 -75.39
C LYS A 284 -6.56 8.97 -76.27
N SER A 285 -5.41 9.46 -75.81
CA SER A 285 -4.58 10.41 -76.56
C SER A 285 -3.42 9.76 -77.32
N HIS A 286 -3.43 8.42 -77.43
CA HIS A 286 -2.39 7.63 -78.10
C HIS A 286 -0.96 7.96 -77.63
N MET A 287 -0.79 8.13 -76.32
CA MET A 287 0.51 8.31 -75.65
C MET A 287 1.05 6.97 -75.15
N GLU A 288 2.35 6.90 -74.91
CA GLU A 288 3.00 5.72 -74.34
C GLU A 288 2.50 5.47 -72.90
N ILE A 289 2.18 4.21 -72.60
CA ILE A 289 1.69 3.80 -71.27
C ILE A 289 2.90 3.47 -70.39
N PRO A 290 2.97 3.94 -69.13
CA PRO A 290 4.02 3.54 -68.20
C PRO A 290 4.10 2.02 -68.01
N LEU A 291 5.32 1.47 -67.88
CA LEU A 291 5.61 0.03 -67.79
C LEU A 291 5.06 -0.61 -66.49
N GLN A 292 4.38 -1.74 -66.61
CA GLN A 292 3.76 -2.48 -65.50
C GLN A 292 4.77 -2.95 -64.42
N SER A 293 6.04 -3.14 -64.78
CA SER A 293 7.10 -3.58 -63.85
C SER A 293 7.53 -2.51 -62.84
N GLU A 294 7.51 -1.23 -63.23
CA GLU A 294 7.85 -0.11 -62.33
C GLU A 294 6.76 0.08 -61.27
N ILE A 295 5.53 -0.27 -61.65
CA ILE A 295 4.33 -0.21 -60.82
C ILE A 295 4.36 -1.28 -59.73
N ASP A 296 4.73 -2.52 -60.07
CA ASP A 296 4.78 -3.61 -59.11
C ASP A 296 5.88 -3.38 -58.05
N ASN A 297 7.00 -2.77 -58.44
CA ASN A 297 8.04 -2.33 -57.53
C ASN A 297 7.55 -1.25 -56.55
N LEU A 298 6.79 -0.26 -57.04
CA LEU A 298 6.17 0.76 -56.21
C LEU A 298 5.16 0.18 -55.21
N ILE A 299 4.35 -0.79 -55.64
CA ILE A 299 3.34 -1.44 -54.79
C ILE A 299 3.99 -2.23 -53.65
N ASN A 300 5.12 -2.89 -53.91
CA ASN A 300 5.88 -3.58 -52.86
C ASN A 300 6.43 -2.59 -51.82
N LEU A 301 6.85 -1.40 -52.27
CA LEU A 301 7.35 -0.31 -51.43
C LEU A 301 6.25 0.34 -50.58
N ILE A 302 5.01 0.43 -51.10
CA ILE A 302 3.83 0.85 -50.34
C ILE A 302 3.52 -0.13 -49.20
N ASN A 303 3.69 -1.43 -49.44
CA ASN A 303 3.40 -2.48 -48.45
C ASN A 303 4.53 -2.63 -47.42
N SER A 304 5.77 -2.28 -47.75
CA SER A 304 6.89 -2.28 -46.79
C SER A 304 6.87 -1.09 -45.83
N GLY A 305 6.10 -0.03 -46.15
CA GLY A 305 5.98 1.16 -45.31
C GLY A 305 7.24 2.04 -45.30
N GLU A 306 8.15 1.81 -46.24
CA GLU A 306 9.49 2.42 -46.29
C GLU A 306 9.50 3.78 -47.01
N ILE A 307 8.40 4.14 -47.68
CA ILE A 307 8.23 5.43 -48.39
C ILE A 307 7.01 6.19 -47.85
N ASP A 308 7.13 7.52 -47.76
CA ASP A 308 6.00 8.40 -47.49
C ASP A 308 4.96 8.28 -48.62
N HIS A 309 3.83 7.68 -48.28
CA HIS A 309 2.71 7.49 -49.18
C HIS A 309 2.19 8.80 -49.81
N ALA A 310 2.38 9.94 -49.13
CA ALA A 310 1.97 11.25 -49.64
C ALA A 310 2.83 11.68 -50.84
N ASP A 311 4.14 11.52 -50.76
CA ASP A 311 5.07 11.89 -51.84
C ASP A 311 4.83 11.04 -53.10
N LEU A 312 4.55 9.76 -52.90
CA LEU A 312 4.24 8.84 -53.99
C LEU A 312 2.98 9.26 -54.76
N LEU A 313 1.90 9.55 -54.03
CA LEU A 313 0.65 10.02 -54.62
C LEU A 313 0.84 11.36 -55.34
N MET A 314 1.58 12.29 -54.72
CA MET A 314 1.88 13.59 -55.31
C MET A 314 2.64 13.45 -56.64
N SER A 315 3.61 12.52 -56.71
CA SER A 315 4.33 12.24 -57.95
C SER A 315 3.42 11.72 -59.07
N LEU A 316 2.47 10.84 -58.72
CA LEU A 316 1.52 10.26 -59.67
C LEU A 316 0.48 11.28 -60.12
N ASP A 317 -0.02 12.13 -59.21
CA ASP A 317 -0.89 13.26 -59.54
C ASP A 317 -0.18 14.22 -60.50
N GLN A 318 1.12 14.46 -60.32
CA GLN A 318 1.90 15.28 -61.24
C GLN A 318 2.06 14.63 -62.62
N GLN A 319 2.25 13.30 -62.70
CA GLN A 319 2.24 12.58 -63.97
C GLN A 319 0.88 12.67 -64.67
N ILE A 320 -0.22 12.52 -63.94
CA ILE A 320 -1.57 12.69 -64.47
C ILE A 320 -1.77 14.10 -65.00
N SER A 321 -1.31 15.14 -64.28
CA SER A 321 -1.40 16.52 -64.75
C SER A 321 -0.65 16.72 -66.07
N ARG A 322 0.60 16.27 -66.16
CA ARG A 322 1.40 16.34 -67.40
C ARG A 322 0.73 15.59 -68.55
N ALA A 323 0.19 14.40 -68.28
CA ALA A 323 -0.52 13.62 -69.29
C ALA A 323 -1.79 14.32 -69.78
N LYS A 324 -2.55 15.01 -68.90
CA LYS A 324 -3.73 15.79 -69.29
C LYS A 324 -3.35 17.01 -70.15
N GLU A 325 -2.28 17.70 -69.79
CA GLU A 325 -1.76 18.84 -70.56
C GLU A 325 -1.33 18.40 -71.96
N GLU A 326 -0.59 17.30 -72.07
CA GLU A 326 -0.15 16.75 -73.35
C GLU A 326 -1.32 16.18 -74.18
N ALA A 327 -2.29 15.51 -73.56
CA ALA A 327 -3.50 15.09 -74.24
C ALA A 327 -4.28 16.30 -74.80
N SER A 328 -4.34 17.40 -74.05
CA SER A 328 -4.98 18.64 -74.49
C SER A 328 -4.22 19.31 -75.63
N SER A 329 -2.88 19.30 -75.59
CA SER A 329 -2.03 19.85 -76.66
C SER A 329 -2.22 19.08 -77.98
N ARG A 330 -2.38 17.74 -77.91
CA ARG A 330 -2.60 16.86 -79.07
C ARG A 330 -4.04 16.87 -79.59
N MET A 331 -5.00 17.43 -78.85
CA MET A 331 -6.42 17.36 -79.18
C MET A 331 -6.72 17.87 -80.60
N THR A 332 -6.13 19.00 -80.99
CA THR A 332 -6.33 19.57 -82.34
C THR A 332 -5.80 18.64 -83.44
N ILE A 333 -4.69 17.94 -83.19
CA ILE A 333 -4.13 16.96 -84.13
C ILE A 333 -5.07 15.76 -84.22
N MET A 334 -5.52 15.24 -83.08
CA MET A 334 -6.43 14.10 -83.00
C MET A 334 -7.77 14.37 -83.70
N GLU A 335 -8.38 15.54 -83.52
CA GLU A 335 -9.61 15.93 -84.23
C GLU A 335 -9.42 15.93 -85.76
N LYS A 336 -8.26 16.40 -86.23
CA LYS A 336 -7.92 16.35 -87.66
C LYS A 336 -7.73 14.90 -88.15
N VAL A 337 -7.06 14.06 -87.37
CA VAL A 337 -6.87 12.63 -87.68
C VAL A 337 -8.20 11.89 -87.74
N GLU A 338 -9.10 12.11 -86.79
CA GLU A 338 -10.43 11.49 -86.76
C GLU A 338 -11.26 11.93 -87.98
N LYS A 339 -11.26 13.24 -88.29
CA LYS A 339 -11.93 13.77 -89.49
C LYS A 339 -11.36 13.15 -90.77
N TRP A 340 -10.04 12.92 -90.82
CA TRP A 340 -9.39 12.26 -91.93
C TRP A 340 -9.76 10.78 -92.04
N MET A 341 -9.81 10.05 -90.92
CA MET A 341 -10.24 8.65 -90.88
C MET A 341 -11.68 8.50 -91.39
N LEU A 342 -12.61 9.34 -90.93
CA LEU A 342 -13.99 9.33 -91.42
C LEU A 342 -14.09 9.65 -92.92
N ALA A 343 -13.28 10.62 -93.38
CA ALA A 343 -13.22 10.94 -94.80
C ALA A 343 -12.65 9.78 -95.63
N ARG A 344 -11.68 9.05 -95.06
CA ARG A 344 -11.05 7.87 -95.68
C ARG A 344 -11.99 6.67 -95.73
N ASP A 345 -12.81 6.46 -94.71
CA ASP A 345 -13.84 5.41 -94.71
C ASP A 345 -14.92 5.71 -95.76
N GLU A 346 -15.33 6.97 -95.89
CA GLU A 346 -16.28 7.39 -96.92
C GLU A 346 -15.67 7.30 -98.34
N GLU A 347 -14.39 7.61 -98.51
CA GLU A 347 -13.67 7.38 -99.77
C GLU A 347 -13.57 5.89 -100.10
N ARG A 348 -13.24 5.03 -99.12
CA ARG A 348 -13.22 3.58 -99.29
C ARG A 348 -14.58 3.05 -99.74
N TRP A 349 -15.67 3.57 -99.19
CA TRP A 349 -17.02 3.26 -99.66
C TRP A 349 -17.23 3.64 -101.14
N LEU A 350 -16.71 4.80 -101.58
CA LEU A 350 -16.79 5.22 -102.98
C LEU A 350 -15.99 4.29 -103.90
N GLU A 351 -14.82 3.84 -103.48
CA GLU A 351 -14.02 2.88 -104.23
C GLU A 351 -14.77 1.55 -104.38
N GLU A 352 -15.36 1.04 -103.30
CA GLU A 352 -16.19 -0.16 -103.29
C GLU A 352 -17.42 0.00 -104.20
N TYR A 353 -18.14 1.12 -104.12
CA TYR A 353 -19.27 1.47 -104.99
C TYR A 353 -18.86 1.60 -106.47
N THR A 354 -17.66 2.12 -106.75
CA THR A 354 -17.18 2.30 -108.12
C THR A 354 -16.83 0.95 -108.77
N ARG A 355 -16.38 -0.02 -107.97
CA ARG A 355 -16.05 -1.39 -108.39
C ARG A 355 -17.27 -2.32 -108.47
N ASP A 356 -18.41 -1.91 -107.92
CA ASP A 356 -19.66 -2.69 -108.02
C ASP A 356 -20.25 -2.63 -109.44
N GLU A 357 -20.33 -3.78 -110.11
CA GLU A 357 -20.90 -3.92 -111.45
C GLU A 357 -22.43 -3.66 -111.47
N ASN A 358 -23.12 -3.83 -110.33
CA ASN A 358 -24.56 -3.63 -110.19
C ASN A 358 -24.94 -2.22 -109.70
N ARG A 359 -24.00 -1.27 -109.65
CA ARG A 359 -24.17 0.07 -109.05
C ARG A 359 -25.34 0.92 -109.58
N TYR A 360 -25.81 0.66 -110.79
CA TYR A 360 -26.91 1.41 -111.43
C TYR A 360 -28.28 0.73 -111.31
N SER A 361 -28.38 -0.42 -110.64
CA SER A 361 -29.53 -1.33 -110.73
C SER A 361 -30.70 -1.06 -109.78
N VAL A 362 -30.76 0.09 -109.10
CA VAL A 362 -31.91 0.70 -108.35
C VAL A 362 -31.44 1.21 -106.98
N SER A 363 -30.98 2.47 -106.93
CA SER A 363 -30.63 3.15 -105.68
C SER A 363 -31.09 4.61 -105.71
N ARG A 364 -32.30 4.91 -105.21
CA ARG A 364 -32.76 6.30 -105.02
C ARG A 364 -31.88 6.95 -103.94
N GLY A 365 -31.06 7.92 -104.34
CA GLY A 365 -30.16 8.67 -103.44
C GLY A 365 -28.67 8.47 -103.69
N ALA A 366 -28.27 7.54 -104.58
CA ALA A 366 -26.86 7.23 -104.84
C ALA A 366 -26.01 8.44 -105.23
N HIS A 367 -26.53 9.36 -106.05
CA HIS A 367 -25.81 10.59 -106.43
C HIS A 367 -25.50 11.53 -105.24
N LYS A 368 -26.31 11.52 -104.16
CA LYS A 368 -26.01 12.30 -102.94
C LYS A 368 -24.85 11.66 -102.16
N ASN A 369 -24.82 10.33 -102.08
CA ASN A 369 -23.74 9.59 -101.43
C ASN A 369 -22.44 9.68 -102.26
N LEU A 370 -22.52 9.60 -103.59
CA LEU A 370 -21.39 9.81 -104.50
C LEU A 370 -20.76 11.19 -104.30
N ARG A 371 -21.58 12.26 -104.30
CA ARG A 371 -21.09 13.62 -104.03
C ARG A 371 -20.49 13.78 -102.63
N ARG A 372 -21.07 13.11 -101.62
CA ARG A 372 -20.56 13.13 -100.25
C ARG A 372 -19.18 12.46 -100.18
N ALA A 373 -19.01 11.33 -100.84
CA ALA A 373 -17.77 10.59 -100.85
C ALA A 373 -16.68 11.23 -101.74
N GLU A 374 -17.05 11.86 -102.85
CA GLU A 374 -16.13 12.69 -103.65
C GLU A 374 -15.60 13.89 -102.85
N ARG A 375 -16.45 14.53 -102.03
CA ARG A 375 -16.01 15.57 -101.08
C ARG A 375 -15.10 15.01 -100.00
N ALA A 376 -15.38 13.80 -99.52
CA ALA A 376 -14.52 13.12 -98.56
C ALA A 376 -13.13 12.86 -99.14
N ARG A 377 -13.02 12.41 -100.40
CA ARG A 377 -11.73 12.24 -101.11
C ARG A 377 -10.88 13.53 -101.14
N VAL A 378 -11.50 14.70 -101.33
CA VAL A 378 -10.76 15.98 -101.27
C VAL A 378 -10.21 16.21 -99.86
N LEU A 379 -10.99 15.90 -98.83
CA LEU A 379 -10.56 16.03 -97.43
C LEU A 379 -9.44 15.03 -97.07
N VAL A 380 -9.48 13.80 -97.60
CA VAL A 380 -8.43 12.78 -97.40
C VAL A 380 -7.07 13.26 -97.91
N ASN A 381 -7.03 13.99 -99.03
CA ASN A 381 -5.79 14.52 -99.57
C ASN A 381 -5.34 15.82 -98.88
N LYS A 382 -6.29 16.65 -98.42
CA LYS A 382 -6.00 17.96 -97.83
C LYS A 382 -5.52 17.91 -96.38
N ILE A 383 -6.12 17.05 -95.55
CA ILE A 383 -5.81 17.03 -94.11
C ILE A 383 -4.35 16.62 -93.83
N PRO A 384 -3.72 15.65 -94.52
CA PRO A 384 -2.30 15.33 -94.36
C PRO A 384 -1.38 16.53 -94.62
N ASP A 385 -1.66 17.32 -95.65
CA ASP A 385 -0.90 18.54 -95.96
C ASP A 385 -1.02 19.58 -94.83
N GLU A 386 -2.23 19.76 -94.28
CA GLU A 386 -2.46 20.64 -93.13
C GLU A 386 -1.81 20.16 -91.83
N LEU A 387 -1.51 18.85 -91.72
CA LEU A 387 -0.81 18.28 -90.57
C LEU A 387 0.72 18.46 -90.69
N GLN A 388 1.28 18.63 -91.88
CA GLN A 388 2.72 18.88 -92.08
C GLN A 388 3.18 20.25 -91.54
N PHE A 389 2.26 21.22 -91.44
CA PHE A 389 2.54 22.58 -90.96
C PHE A 389 2.33 22.77 -89.46
N LEU A 390 1.93 21.72 -88.72
CA LEU A 390 1.81 21.79 -87.27
C LEU A 390 3.19 21.60 -86.61
N PRO A 391 3.49 22.32 -85.53
CA PRO A 391 4.73 22.13 -84.78
C PRO A 391 4.82 20.68 -84.30
N ARG A 392 5.95 20.02 -84.59
CA ARG A 392 6.29 18.73 -83.97
C ARG A 392 6.77 19.03 -82.56
N ASN A 393 5.94 18.74 -81.56
CA ASN A 393 6.35 18.74 -80.16
C ASN A 393 7.10 17.46 -79.84
#